data_AF-A0A1D2R137-F1
#
_entry.id   AF-A0A1D2R137-F1
#
_cell.length_a   1.000
_cell.length_b   1.000
_cell.length_c   1.000
_cell.angle_alpha   90.00
_cell.angle_beta   90.00
_cell.angle_gamma   90.00
#
_symmetry.space_group_name_H-M   'P 1'
#
loop_
_entity.id
_entity.type
_entity.pdbx_description
1 polymer ?
#
loop_
_entity_poly.entity_id
_entity_poly.type
_entity_poly.pdbx_seq_one_letter_code
_entity_poly.pdbx_strand_id
1 'polypeptide(L)'
;MQNKKPFYNLKTIDDLVGHLVVGLAPHTSAGIIGRVIGFTRANVCYAHPYWHTAKRRNCFAAETKIPVLENGEWKLAPIKKLVENNLYDPKKDDFGTKYSKVKGLKTLTFNQKTKKFEIADITHVSKHTPQKTITLKTKSGREITTTLDHPFPTKNGKKIAAEVEEVFVPKNFTEKLIRNRKKSAAEITEDLGGIFVDKIFDKQLKGEEEVYSLTVPPHHTIISNGIVSHQCDGDEDTIMLLMDVLLNFSRKYLPESRGGKMDAPLVITTLLDPREVDDESHKLDVVEHYPLEFYEKTWESASPSYFIDGGKDKVRIVSNLLESNPYSNLWFSHDNGDITGPVTKTNYVELKTMAEKVEAQLRVGEKVRAIDEREVAQLIINSHFLRDTYGNLRAFSRQTVRCVKCNTIHRRPPLRGKCIKCGGRLLLTVTEGSIKKYLDISMNLAEKYDLPDYLKQRLKLLEKDIGSLFTNDLSKQISLSDFM
;
A
#
# COMPACT_ATOMS: atom_id res chain seq x y z
N MET A 1 -27.78 28.82 -9.42
CA MET A 1 -28.81 27.75 -9.43
C MET A 1 -29.65 27.71 -8.15
N GLN A 2 -29.12 28.07 -6.97
CA GLN A 2 -29.97 28.45 -5.83
C GLN A 2 -29.86 29.97 -5.64
N ASN A 3 -30.99 30.68 -5.58
CA ASN A 3 -31.05 32.14 -5.44
C ASN A 3 -30.75 32.57 -3.99
N LYS A 4 -29.61 32.09 -3.45
CA LYS A 4 -29.17 32.28 -2.07
C LYS A 4 -27.93 33.16 -2.03
N LYS A 5 -27.72 33.83 -0.89
CA LYS A 5 -26.49 34.61 -0.64
C LYS A 5 -25.26 33.68 -0.72
N PRO A 6 -24.11 34.15 -1.23
CA PRO A 6 -22.90 33.32 -1.28
C PRO A 6 -22.44 32.94 0.13
N PHE A 7 -22.06 31.67 0.31
CA PHE A 7 -21.69 31.11 1.61
C PHE A 7 -20.27 31.49 2.04
N TYR A 8 -19.27 31.26 1.18
CA TYR A 8 -17.86 31.43 1.55
C TYR A 8 -17.34 32.88 1.39
N ASN A 9 -17.79 33.62 0.37
CA ASN A 9 -17.32 35.00 0.09
C ASN A 9 -15.79 35.19 0.08
N LEU A 10 -15.04 34.17 -0.37
CA LEU A 10 -13.56 34.17 -0.35
C LEU A 10 -12.98 35.16 -1.35
N LYS A 11 -11.95 35.89 -0.92
CA LYS A 11 -11.12 36.76 -1.76
C LYS A 11 -9.66 36.32 -1.74
N THR A 12 -9.18 35.83 -0.61
CA THR A 12 -7.82 35.27 -0.44
C THR A 12 -7.91 33.83 0.08
N ILE A 13 -6.76 33.13 0.08
CA ILE A 13 -6.69 31.79 0.65
C ILE A 13 -6.91 31.82 2.17
N ASP A 14 -6.48 32.88 2.86
CA ASP A 14 -6.64 33.03 4.31
C ASP A 14 -8.11 33.15 4.74
N ASP A 15 -8.99 33.60 3.84
CA ASP A 15 -10.44 33.62 4.09
C ASP A 15 -11.01 32.20 4.28
N LEU A 16 -10.29 31.14 3.89
CA LEU A 16 -10.69 29.75 4.16
C LEU A 16 -10.48 29.33 5.62
N VAL A 17 -9.68 30.07 6.40
CA VAL A 17 -9.44 29.74 7.81
C VAL A 17 -10.75 29.77 8.60
N GLY A 18 -11.01 28.72 9.36
CA GLY A 18 -12.25 28.51 10.10
C GLY A 18 -13.33 27.77 9.34
N HIS A 19 -13.26 27.67 8.00
CA HIS A 19 -14.18 26.84 7.23
C HIS A 19 -13.92 25.34 7.43
N LEU A 20 -15.00 24.56 7.28
CA LEU A 20 -14.98 23.12 7.45
C LEU A 20 -14.68 22.39 6.14
N VAL A 21 -13.87 21.36 6.25
CA VAL A 21 -13.51 20.43 5.18
C VAL A 21 -13.89 19.01 5.57
N VAL A 22 -14.01 18.14 4.58
CA VAL A 22 -14.16 16.69 4.73
C VAL A 22 -12.89 16.05 4.20
N GLY A 23 -12.14 15.39 5.08
CA GLY A 23 -11.03 14.52 4.71
C GLY A 23 -11.54 13.12 4.43
N LEU A 24 -11.13 12.53 3.31
CA LEU A 24 -11.49 11.16 2.93
C LEU A 24 -10.24 10.44 2.44
N ALA A 25 -9.93 9.29 3.05
CA ALA A 25 -8.85 8.44 2.58
C ALA A 25 -9.30 7.65 1.34
N PRO A 26 -8.41 7.38 0.38
CA PRO A 26 -8.66 6.46 -0.71
C PRO A 26 -9.17 5.13 -0.18
N HIS A 27 -10.02 4.51 -0.96
CA HIS A 27 -10.69 3.26 -0.70
C HIS A 27 -11.62 3.26 0.51
N THR A 28 -11.95 4.43 1.08
CA THR A 28 -12.90 4.56 2.18
C THR A 28 -14.17 5.31 1.75
N SER A 29 -15.19 5.30 2.61
CA SER A 29 -16.45 6.00 2.36
C SER A 29 -16.97 6.83 3.54
N ALA A 30 -16.18 6.87 4.63
CA ALA A 30 -16.43 7.68 5.81
C ALA A 30 -15.48 8.87 5.80
N GLY A 31 -16.01 10.05 5.51
CA GLY A 31 -15.26 11.30 5.60
C GLY A 31 -15.17 11.77 7.05
N ILE A 32 -14.07 12.42 7.42
CA ILE A 32 -13.89 13.03 8.75
C ILE A 32 -13.88 14.54 8.58
N ILE A 33 -14.69 15.26 9.37
CA ILE A 33 -14.67 16.72 9.34
C ILE A 33 -13.34 17.23 9.90
N GLY A 34 -12.76 18.20 9.20
CA GLY A 34 -11.64 19.01 9.67
C GLY A 34 -12.01 20.49 9.63
N ARG A 35 -11.27 21.31 10.37
CA ARG A 35 -11.34 22.76 10.28
C ARG A 35 -10.01 23.29 9.79
N VAL A 36 -10.04 24.15 8.78
CA VAL A 36 -8.83 24.83 8.29
C VAL A 36 -8.35 25.82 9.34
N ILE A 37 -7.09 25.73 9.74
CA ILE A 37 -6.49 26.64 10.74
C ILE A 37 -5.34 27.48 10.19
N GLY A 38 -4.87 27.18 8.99
CA GLY A 38 -3.78 27.90 8.34
C GLY A 38 -3.24 27.16 7.12
N PHE A 39 -2.24 27.77 6.49
CA PHE A 39 -1.60 27.26 5.29
C PHE A 39 -0.08 27.24 5.44
N THR A 40 0.55 26.28 4.77
CA THR A 40 2.00 26.15 4.65
C THR A 40 2.37 26.16 3.17
N ARG A 41 3.63 26.48 2.86
CA ARG A 41 4.17 26.36 1.49
C ARG A 41 4.59 24.93 1.15
N ALA A 42 4.59 24.02 2.13
CA ALA A 42 4.96 22.63 1.92
C ALA A 42 3.83 21.90 1.16
N ASN A 43 4.20 20.98 0.26
CA ASN A 43 3.24 20.17 -0.49
C ASN A 43 2.78 18.95 0.33
N VAL A 44 2.37 19.17 1.57
CA VAL A 44 1.84 18.14 2.49
C VAL A 44 0.70 18.74 3.32
N CYS A 45 -0.28 17.90 3.68
CA CYS A 45 -1.33 18.28 4.61
C CYS A 45 -0.92 17.92 6.03
N TYR A 46 -0.77 18.93 6.89
CA TYR A 46 -0.60 18.70 8.33
C TYR A 46 -1.96 18.61 9.00
N ALA A 47 -2.18 17.53 9.75
CA ALA A 47 -3.29 17.43 10.68
C ALA A 47 -2.84 16.65 11.92
N HIS A 48 -3.67 16.71 12.97
CA HIS A 48 -3.43 15.90 14.17
C HIS A 48 -3.38 14.40 13.79
N PRO A 49 -2.45 13.60 14.35
CA PRO A 49 -2.34 12.17 14.02
C PRO A 49 -3.65 11.41 14.10
N TYR A 50 -4.47 11.69 15.12
CA TYR A 50 -5.81 11.12 15.22
C TYR A 50 -6.68 11.37 13.98
N TRP A 51 -6.62 12.56 13.39
CA TRP A 51 -7.41 12.90 12.21
C TRP A 51 -6.93 12.12 10.96
N HIS A 52 -5.63 11.82 10.88
CA HIS A 52 -5.12 10.90 9.86
C HIS A 52 -5.58 9.46 10.10
N THR A 53 -5.45 8.95 11.32
CA THR A 53 -5.81 7.56 11.66
C THR A 53 -7.31 7.30 11.70
N ALA A 54 -8.14 8.30 12.00
CA ALA A 54 -9.61 8.18 11.99
C ALA A 54 -10.17 7.79 10.62
N LYS A 55 -9.44 8.08 9.54
CA LYS A 55 -9.83 7.78 8.16
C LYS A 55 -9.53 6.34 7.74
N ARG A 56 -9.04 5.47 8.65
CA ARG A 56 -8.60 4.10 8.36
C ARG A 56 -9.38 3.09 9.23
N ARG A 57 -10.38 2.34 8.71
CA ARG A 57 -11.08 1.26 9.46
C ARG A 57 -11.44 0.07 8.57
N ASN A 58 -10.72 -1.06 8.68
CA ASN A 58 -10.92 -2.26 7.83
C ASN A 58 -11.05 -3.53 8.68
N CYS A 59 -12.04 -4.39 8.40
CA CYS A 59 -12.39 -5.54 9.26
C CYS A 59 -12.77 -6.83 8.47
N PHE A 60 -12.81 -7.98 9.16
CA PHE A 60 -13.25 -9.28 8.66
C PHE A 60 -14.66 -9.64 9.14
N ALA A 61 -15.40 -10.49 8.42
CA ALA A 61 -16.67 -11.02 8.90
C ALA A 61 -16.49 -12.13 9.96
N ALA A 62 -17.49 -12.32 10.82
CA ALA A 62 -17.51 -13.25 11.95
C ALA A 62 -16.95 -14.66 11.69
N GLU A 63 -17.34 -15.27 10.56
CA GLU A 63 -17.01 -16.66 10.22
C GLU A 63 -15.64 -16.83 9.55
N THR A 64 -14.88 -15.74 9.40
CA THR A 64 -13.55 -15.78 8.81
C THR A 64 -12.62 -16.62 9.69
N LYS A 65 -12.12 -17.73 9.16
CA LYS A 65 -11.27 -18.67 9.90
C LYS A 65 -9.81 -18.22 9.86
N ILE A 66 -9.21 -18.11 11.04
CA ILE A 66 -7.83 -17.70 11.24
C ILE A 66 -7.06 -18.88 11.84
N PRO A 67 -5.88 -19.24 11.30
CA PRO A 67 -5.00 -20.21 11.93
C PRO A 67 -4.34 -19.54 13.15
N VAL A 68 -4.53 -20.12 14.32
CA VAL A 68 -4.01 -19.58 15.57
C VAL A 68 -3.26 -20.68 16.30
N LEU A 69 -2.10 -20.35 16.83
CA LEU A 69 -1.30 -21.18 17.72
C LEU A 69 -1.61 -20.75 19.16
N GLU A 70 -2.27 -21.64 19.89
CA GLU A 70 -2.69 -21.44 21.27
C GLU A 70 -2.19 -22.63 22.10
N ASN A 71 -1.45 -22.37 23.18
CA ASN A 71 -0.89 -23.40 24.07
C ASN A 71 -0.07 -24.50 23.34
N GLY A 72 0.62 -24.13 22.26
CA GLY A 72 1.44 -25.06 21.48
C GLY A 72 0.68 -25.91 20.45
N GLU A 73 -0.64 -25.74 20.31
CA GLU A 73 -1.46 -26.43 19.32
C GLU A 73 -2.04 -25.47 18.29
N TRP A 74 -1.96 -25.85 17.02
CA TRP A 74 -2.57 -25.09 15.93
C TRP A 74 -4.07 -25.41 15.83
N LYS A 75 -4.86 -24.34 15.81
CA LYS A 75 -6.31 -24.40 15.65
C LYS A 75 -6.73 -23.48 14.52
N LEU A 76 -7.73 -23.90 13.77
CA LEU A 76 -8.39 -23.05 12.80
C LEU A 76 -9.70 -22.57 13.41
N ALA A 77 -9.72 -21.33 13.90
CA ALA A 77 -10.83 -20.76 14.66
C ALA A 77 -11.53 -19.64 13.88
N PRO A 78 -12.88 -19.56 13.91
CA PRO A 78 -13.59 -18.37 13.45
C PRO A 78 -13.12 -17.14 14.22
N ILE A 79 -12.94 -16.02 13.52
CA ILE A 79 -12.44 -14.77 14.12
C ILE A 79 -13.39 -14.28 15.21
N LYS A 80 -14.71 -14.47 15.06
CA LYS A 80 -15.67 -14.15 16.12
C LYS A 80 -15.33 -14.87 17.43
N LYS A 81 -15.13 -16.19 17.38
CA LYS A 81 -14.78 -16.98 18.56
C LYS A 81 -13.41 -16.57 19.12
N LEU A 82 -12.45 -16.29 18.25
CA LEU A 82 -11.13 -15.84 18.65
C LEU A 82 -11.19 -14.50 19.39
N VAL A 83 -11.90 -13.53 18.84
CA VAL A 83 -12.06 -12.20 19.45
C VAL A 83 -12.89 -12.31 20.72
N GLU A 84 -14.09 -12.90 20.67
CA GLU A 84 -15.01 -12.94 21.83
C GLU A 84 -14.42 -13.71 23.03
N ASN A 85 -13.67 -14.79 22.80
CA ASN A 85 -12.99 -15.52 23.89
C ASN A 85 -11.82 -14.76 24.49
N ASN A 86 -11.28 -13.75 23.78
CA ASN A 86 -10.14 -12.97 24.22
C ASN A 86 -10.49 -11.51 24.53
N LEU A 87 -11.78 -11.17 24.52
CA LEU A 87 -12.33 -9.93 25.07
C LEU A 87 -12.45 -10.04 26.61
N TYR A 88 -11.31 -10.22 27.28
CA TYR A 88 -11.24 -10.13 28.75
C TYR A 88 -11.26 -8.66 29.16
N ASP A 89 -12.17 -8.31 30.09
CA ASP A 89 -12.44 -6.95 30.54
C ASP A 89 -12.50 -5.93 29.37
N PRO A 90 -13.43 -6.13 28.41
CA PRO A 90 -13.38 -5.43 27.14
C PRO A 90 -13.74 -3.96 27.33
N LYS A 91 -12.82 -3.10 26.90
CA LYS A 91 -13.12 -1.67 26.76
C LYS A 91 -14.12 -1.50 25.63
N LYS A 92 -15.21 -0.78 25.92
CA LYS A 92 -16.28 -0.50 24.96
C LYS A 92 -16.16 0.96 24.54
N ASP A 93 -16.07 1.21 23.23
CA ASP A 93 -16.11 2.56 22.67
C ASP A 93 -17.55 3.10 22.55
N ASP A 94 -17.67 4.38 22.19
CA ASP A 94 -18.95 5.08 22.15
C ASP A 94 -19.82 4.68 20.93
N PHE A 95 -19.28 3.91 19.98
CA PHE A 95 -20.03 3.32 18.86
C PHE A 95 -20.44 1.88 19.14
N GLY A 96 -19.93 1.27 20.21
CA GLY A 96 -20.24 -0.10 20.62
C GLY A 96 -19.20 -1.15 20.21
N THR A 97 -18.06 -0.75 19.66
CA THR A 97 -16.90 -1.62 19.46
C THR A 97 -16.36 -2.06 20.82
N LYS A 98 -15.95 -3.32 20.92
CA LYS A 98 -15.29 -3.89 22.09
C LYS A 98 -13.89 -4.35 21.71
N TYR A 99 -12.87 -3.98 22.48
CA TYR A 99 -11.49 -4.41 22.20
C TYR A 99 -10.74 -4.83 23.47
N SER A 100 -9.72 -5.68 23.29
CA SER A 100 -8.86 -6.15 24.38
C SER A 100 -7.45 -6.52 23.87
N LYS A 101 -6.45 -6.36 24.74
CA LYS A 101 -5.06 -6.76 24.49
C LYS A 101 -4.92 -8.26 24.80
N VAL A 102 -4.25 -9.00 23.93
CA VAL A 102 -4.08 -10.44 24.08
C VAL A 102 -2.61 -10.80 24.27
N LYS A 103 -2.33 -11.78 25.13
CA LYS A 103 -0.99 -12.34 25.35
C LYS A 103 -1.03 -13.84 25.14
N GLY A 104 -0.03 -14.38 24.45
CA GLY A 104 0.13 -15.83 24.25
C GLY A 104 -0.59 -16.42 23.03
N LEU A 105 -1.23 -15.60 22.19
CA LEU A 105 -1.78 -16.03 20.90
C LEU A 105 -0.83 -15.67 19.76
N LYS A 106 -0.57 -16.63 18.89
CA LYS A 106 0.25 -16.45 17.69
C LYS A 106 -0.55 -16.84 16.44
N THR A 107 -0.18 -16.29 15.29
CA THR A 107 -0.77 -16.64 13.99
C THR A 107 0.28 -16.68 12.89
N LEU A 108 -0.15 -17.09 11.70
CA LEU A 108 0.68 -17.11 10.49
C LEU A 108 0.57 -15.76 9.77
N THR A 109 1.72 -15.18 9.45
CA THR A 109 1.86 -13.94 8.70
C THR A 109 2.70 -14.18 7.43
N PHE A 110 2.60 -13.29 6.45
CA PHE A 110 3.33 -13.39 5.19
C PHE A 110 4.23 -12.18 5.00
N ASN A 111 5.54 -12.43 5.00
CA ASN A 111 6.52 -11.40 4.75
C ASN A 111 6.64 -11.16 3.23
N GLN A 112 6.14 -10.02 2.76
CA GLN A 112 6.15 -9.70 1.33
C GLN A 112 7.55 -9.50 0.75
N LYS A 113 8.52 -9.08 1.58
CA LYS A 113 9.91 -8.86 1.15
C LYS A 113 10.63 -10.20 0.92
N THR A 114 10.53 -11.11 1.88
CA THR A 114 11.19 -12.43 1.80
C THR A 114 10.37 -13.46 1.02
N LYS A 115 9.07 -13.19 0.82
CA LYS A 115 8.08 -14.11 0.24
C LYS A 115 7.93 -15.41 1.02
N LYS A 116 8.17 -15.39 2.33
CA LYS A 116 8.06 -16.53 3.24
C LYS A 116 6.94 -16.32 4.25
N PHE A 117 6.37 -17.42 4.72
CA PHE A 117 5.45 -17.42 5.85
C PHE A 117 6.24 -17.44 7.16
N GLU A 118 5.79 -16.65 8.12
CA GLU A 118 6.41 -16.48 9.43
C GLU A 118 5.33 -16.55 10.52
N ILE A 119 5.73 -16.65 11.77
CA ILE A 119 4.81 -16.65 12.92
C ILE A 119 4.95 -15.33 13.66
N ALA A 120 3.82 -14.72 13.97
CA ALA A 120 3.74 -13.44 14.65
C ALA A 120 2.70 -13.48 15.79
N ASP A 121 2.92 -12.66 16.81
CA ASP A 121 1.99 -12.53 17.93
C ASP A 121 0.74 -11.74 17.53
N ILE A 122 -0.42 -12.20 18.00
CA ILE A 122 -1.66 -11.42 17.96
C ILE A 122 -1.66 -10.54 19.20
N THR A 123 -1.57 -9.23 19.00
CA THR A 123 -1.41 -8.26 20.10
C THR A 123 -2.75 -7.73 20.59
N HIS A 124 -3.72 -7.55 19.70
CA HIS A 124 -5.04 -6.98 20.00
C HIS A 124 -6.13 -7.69 19.21
N VAL A 125 -7.33 -7.72 19.80
CA VAL A 125 -8.57 -8.15 19.15
C VAL A 125 -9.65 -7.08 19.31
N SER A 126 -10.50 -6.94 18.29
CA SER A 126 -11.61 -5.99 18.32
C SER A 126 -12.87 -6.56 17.64
N LYS A 127 -14.02 -6.25 18.22
CA LYS A 127 -15.37 -6.51 17.69
C LYS A 127 -16.00 -5.16 17.41
N HIS A 128 -16.34 -4.87 16.15
CA HIS A 128 -16.92 -3.58 15.75
C HIS A 128 -18.43 -3.71 15.51
N THR A 129 -19.09 -2.56 15.33
CA THR A 129 -20.49 -2.50 14.91
C THR A 129 -20.72 -3.17 13.55
N PRO A 130 -21.96 -3.59 13.25
CA PRO A 130 -22.27 -4.19 11.95
C PRO A 130 -21.90 -3.26 10.78
N GLN A 131 -21.20 -3.81 9.79
CA GLN A 131 -20.78 -3.11 8.58
C GLN A 131 -21.15 -3.93 7.35
N LYS A 132 -21.28 -3.27 6.20
CA LYS A 132 -21.52 -3.95 4.93
C LYS A 132 -20.30 -4.79 4.55
N THR A 133 -20.55 -6.05 4.20
CA THR A 133 -19.47 -6.98 3.83
C THR A 133 -19.56 -7.42 2.37
N ILE A 134 -18.44 -7.92 1.85
CA ILE A 134 -18.33 -8.52 0.52
C ILE A 134 -17.68 -9.89 0.66
N THR A 135 -18.27 -10.87 -0.01
CA THR A 135 -17.76 -12.23 -0.08
C THR A 135 -17.05 -12.45 -1.40
N LEU A 136 -15.77 -12.81 -1.34
CA LEU A 136 -14.90 -13.09 -2.48
C LEU A 136 -14.73 -14.60 -2.61
N LYS A 137 -14.97 -15.16 -3.81
CA LYS A 137 -14.73 -16.56 -4.13
C LYS A 137 -13.62 -16.70 -5.16
N THR A 138 -12.61 -17.49 -4.84
CA THR A 138 -11.44 -17.73 -5.68
C THR A 138 -11.62 -18.98 -6.54
N LYS A 139 -10.92 -19.07 -7.68
CA LYS A 139 -11.05 -20.21 -8.61
C LYS A 139 -10.64 -21.54 -7.98
N SER A 140 -9.77 -21.54 -6.97
CA SER A 140 -9.47 -22.75 -6.20
C SER A 140 -10.59 -23.19 -5.26
N GLY A 141 -11.71 -22.45 -5.19
CA GLY A 141 -12.82 -22.72 -4.29
C GLY A 141 -12.66 -22.16 -2.88
N ARG A 142 -11.76 -21.20 -2.64
CA ARG A 142 -11.66 -20.51 -1.33
C ARG A 142 -12.63 -19.34 -1.30
N GLU A 143 -13.17 -19.05 -0.12
CA GLU A 143 -14.15 -17.99 0.09
C GLU A 143 -13.78 -17.18 1.32
N ILE A 144 -13.81 -15.85 1.22
CA ILE A 144 -13.58 -14.95 2.35
C ILE A 144 -14.61 -13.82 2.33
N THR A 145 -15.07 -13.40 3.51
CA THR A 145 -15.99 -12.27 3.64
C THR A 145 -15.33 -11.19 4.49
N THR A 146 -15.21 -9.98 3.94
CA THR A 146 -14.54 -8.82 4.56
C THR A 146 -15.36 -7.55 4.39
N THR A 147 -14.95 -6.45 5.01
CA THR A 147 -15.42 -5.12 4.60
C THR A 147 -14.98 -4.83 3.16
N LEU A 148 -15.67 -3.91 2.48
CA LEU A 148 -15.45 -3.65 1.04
C LEU A 148 -14.05 -3.08 0.75
N ASP A 149 -13.50 -2.35 1.71
CA ASP A 149 -12.22 -1.65 1.69
C ASP A 149 -11.04 -2.53 2.11
N HIS A 150 -11.30 -3.75 2.59
CA HIS A 150 -10.26 -4.61 3.15
C HIS A 150 -9.14 -4.91 2.13
N PRO A 151 -7.86 -4.61 2.43
CA PRO A 151 -6.78 -4.72 1.47
C PRO A 151 -6.24 -6.15 1.36
N PHE A 152 -5.93 -6.56 0.14
CA PHE A 152 -5.27 -7.81 -0.20
C PHE A 152 -3.94 -7.51 -0.90
N PRO A 153 -2.84 -8.17 -0.51
CA PRO A 153 -1.59 -8.10 -1.26
C PRO A 153 -1.73 -8.83 -2.60
N THR A 154 -1.19 -8.21 -3.65
CA THR A 154 -1.19 -8.67 -5.04
C THR A 154 0.19 -8.53 -5.65
N LYS A 155 0.40 -9.02 -6.89
CA LYS A 155 1.70 -8.86 -7.57
C LYS A 155 2.09 -7.39 -7.82
N ASN A 156 1.09 -6.51 -7.90
CA ASN A 156 1.26 -5.10 -8.26
C ASN A 156 1.08 -4.16 -7.05
N GLY A 157 1.22 -4.66 -5.82
CA GLY A 157 0.98 -3.89 -4.59
C GLY A 157 -0.25 -4.36 -3.83
N LYS A 158 -0.98 -3.46 -3.18
CA LYS A 158 -2.21 -3.78 -2.43
C LYS A 158 -3.46 -3.42 -3.26
N LYS A 159 -4.54 -4.20 -3.17
CA LYS A 159 -5.86 -3.88 -3.74
C LYS A 159 -6.96 -4.21 -2.75
N ILE A 160 -8.03 -3.41 -2.71
CA ILE A 160 -9.16 -3.65 -1.80
C ILE A 160 -10.09 -4.77 -2.26
N ALA A 161 -10.86 -5.34 -1.32
CA ALA A 161 -11.81 -6.43 -1.56
C ALA A 161 -12.75 -6.16 -2.74
N ALA A 162 -13.27 -4.93 -2.86
CA ALA A 162 -14.14 -4.52 -3.95
C ALA A 162 -13.47 -4.64 -5.35
N GLU A 163 -12.16 -4.42 -5.46
CA GLU A 163 -11.43 -4.27 -6.73
C GLU A 163 -10.42 -5.38 -7.02
N VAL A 164 -10.08 -6.19 -6.02
CA VAL A 164 -9.06 -7.23 -6.16
C VAL A 164 -9.52 -8.32 -7.14
N GLU A 165 -8.71 -8.62 -8.16
CA GLU A 165 -8.99 -9.67 -9.15
C GLU A 165 -8.18 -10.94 -8.89
N GLU A 166 -7.10 -10.81 -8.13
CA GLU A 166 -6.22 -11.91 -7.74
C GLU A 166 -5.75 -11.73 -6.30
N VAL A 167 -5.67 -12.83 -5.57
CA VAL A 167 -5.23 -12.85 -4.17
C VAL A 167 -4.09 -13.83 -3.99
N PHE A 168 -3.27 -13.55 -3.00
CA PHE A 168 -2.20 -14.45 -2.57
C PHE A 168 -2.75 -15.55 -1.68
N VAL A 169 -2.38 -16.79 -1.98
CA VAL A 169 -2.86 -18.00 -1.32
C VAL A 169 -1.65 -18.89 -1.04
N PRO A 170 -1.47 -19.47 0.15
CA PRO A 170 -0.41 -20.44 0.36
C PRO A 170 -0.70 -21.72 -0.45
N LYS A 171 0.31 -22.22 -1.20
CA LYS A 171 0.15 -23.33 -2.16
C LYS A 171 -0.53 -24.55 -1.56
N ASN A 172 -0.12 -24.93 -0.35
CA ASN A 172 -0.55 -26.18 0.29
C ASN A 172 -1.56 -25.97 1.41
N PHE A 173 -2.13 -24.76 1.55
CA PHE A 173 -3.05 -24.49 2.64
C PHE A 173 -4.31 -25.35 2.53
N THR A 174 -4.55 -26.16 3.57
CA THR A 174 -5.79 -26.92 3.78
C THR A 174 -6.22 -26.85 5.24
N GLU A 175 -7.51 -26.95 5.55
CA GLU A 175 -7.97 -26.97 6.95
C GLU A 175 -7.37 -28.15 7.73
N LYS A 176 -7.13 -29.28 7.05
CA LYS A 176 -6.49 -30.47 7.62
C LYS A 176 -5.03 -30.23 8.00
N LEU A 177 -4.32 -29.38 7.25
CA LEU A 177 -2.93 -29.02 7.56
C LEU A 177 -2.84 -28.33 8.92
N ILE A 178 -3.81 -27.47 9.25
CA ILE A 178 -3.83 -26.70 10.49
C ILE A 178 -4.42 -27.51 11.66
N ARG A 179 -5.52 -28.26 11.45
CA ARG A 179 -6.30 -28.87 12.55
C ARG A 179 -5.67 -30.08 13.23
N ASN A 180 -4.75 -30.80 12.59
CA ASN A 180 -4.43 -32.18 12.98
C ASN A 180 -3.00 -32.45 13.44
N ARG A 181 -2.25 -31.44 13.91
CA ARG A 181 -0.83 -31.66 14.25
C ARG A 181 -0.34 -30.87 15.46
N LYS A 182 0.25 -31.59 16.43
CA LYS A 182 1.23 -31.08 17.42
C LYS A 182 2.58 -30.79 16.75
N LYS A 183 2.57 -30.13 15.60
CA LYS A 183 3.80 -29.79 14.87
C LYS A 183 4.40 -28.50 15.43
N SER A 184 5.72 -28.42 15.39
CA SER A 184 6.43 -27.19 15.75
C SER A 184 6.05 -26.04 14.81
N ALA A 185 6.17 -24.82 15.33
CA ALA A 185 5.98 -23.57 14.61
C ALA A 185 6.66 -23.54 13.22
N ALA A 186 7.91 -23.98 13.13
CA ALA A 186 8.72 -23.95 11.91
C ALA A 186 8.22 -24.91 10.82
N GLU A 187 7.72 -26.09 11.20
CA GLU A 187 7.27 -27.09 10.23
C GLU A 187 5.99 -26.67 9.49
N ILE A 188 5.09 -25.92 10.14
CA ILE A 188 3.87 -25.44 9.47
C ILE A 188 4.21 -24.37 8.43
N THR A 189 5.14 -23.47 8.74
CA THR A 189 5.56 -22.44 7.78
C THR A 189 6.20 -23.03 6.52
N GLU A 190 6.93 -24.14 6.65
CA GLU A 190 7.47 -24.89 5.50
C GLU A 190 6.38 -25.66 4.75
N ASP A 191 5.48 -26.34 5.47
CA ASP A 191 4.42 -27.16 4.89
C ASP A 191 3.43 -26.33 4.03
N LEU A 192 3.21 -25.04 4.36
CA LEU A 192 2.39 -24.10 3.56
C LEU A 192 2.93 -23.93 2.12
N GLY A 193 4.23 -24.17 1.93
CA GLY A 193 4.93 -23.97 0.67
C GLY A 193 5.04 -22.49 0.29
N GLY A 194 5.24 -22.24 -1.00
CA GLY A 194 5.28 -20.89 -1.54
C GLY A 194 3.91 -20.25 -1.74
N ILE A 195 3.91 -19.03 -2.29
CA ILE A 195 2.68 -18.35 -2.69
C ILE A 195 2.14 -18.89 -4.02
N PHE A 196 0.83 -19.05 -4.11
CA PHE A 196 0.04 -19.23 -5.32
C PHE A 196 -0.83 -17.98 -5.52
N VAL A 197 -0.96 -17.53 -6.76
CA VAL A 197 -1.81 -16.38 -7.08
C VAL A 197 -3.10 -16.91 -7.66
N ASP A 198 -4.17 -16.79 -6.90
CA ASP A 198 -5.47 -17.29 -7.27
C ASP A 198 -6.37 -16.14 -7.75
N LYS A 199 -7.18 -16.41 -8.77
CA LYS A 199 -8.09 -15.40 -9.33
C LYS A 199 -9.42 -15.45 -8.63
N ILE A 200 -10.01 -14.29 -8.40
CA ILE A 200 -11.39 -14.18 -7.93
C ILE A 200 -12.32 -14.35 -9.13
N PHE A 201 -13.28 -15.26 -9.02
CA PHE A 201 -14.27 -15.51 -10.08
C PHE A 201 -15.66 -14.98 -9.71
N ASP A 202 -15.94 -14.82 -8.42
CA ASP A 202 -17.22 -14.31 -7.95
C ASP A 202 -17.04 -13.38 -6.74
N LYS A 203 -17.88 -12.35 -6.68
CA LYS A 203 -17.92 -11.35 -5.60
C LYS A 203 -19.39 -11.08 -5.27
N GLN A 204 -19.80 -11.35 -4.04
CA GLN A 204 -21.19 -11.16 -3.60
C GLN A 204 -21.23 -10.13 -2.47
N LEU A 205 -21.97 -9.04 -2.65
CA LEU A 205 -22.21 -8.09 -1.58
C LEU A 205 -23.22 -8.70 -0.60
N LYS A 206 -22.92 -8.58 0.69
CA LYS A 206 -23.80 -8.97 1.78
C LYS A 206 -24.31 -7.72 2.51
N GLY A 207 -25.31 -7.94 3.35
CA GLY A 207 -25.88 -6.91 4.21
C GLY A 207 -24.91 -6.46 5.31
N GLU A 208 -25.44 -5.80 6.33
CA GLU A 208 -24.67 -5.45 7.52
C GLU A 208 -24.45 -6.69 8.39
N GLU A 209 -23.19 -7.05 8.59
CA GLU A 209 -22.76 -8.19 9.43
C GLU A 209 -21.85 -7.68 10.56
N GLU A 210 -21.86 -8.34 11.71
CA GLU A 210 -20.85 -8.10 12.74
C GLU A 210 -19.44 -8.36 12.18
N VAL A 211 -18.56 -7.38 12.32
CA VAL A 211 -17.18 -7.47 11.83
C VAL A 211 -16.16 -7.41 12.97
N TYR A 212 -15.04 -8.09 12.77
CA TYR A 212 -14.01 -8.36 13.75
C TYR A 212 -12.64 -8.05 13.15
N SER A 213 -11.70 -7.61 13.97
CA SER A 213 -10.32 -7.38 13.55
C SER A 213 -9.33 -7.91 14.58
N LEU A 214 -8.10 -8.09 14.13
CA LEU A 214 -6.97 -8.54 14.94
C LEU A 214 -5.69 -7.89 14.43
N THR A 215 -4.77 -7.59 15.35
CA THR A 215 -3.55 -6.82 15.06
C THR A 215 -2.33 -7.73 15.16
N VAL A 216 -1.52 -7.80 14.08
CA VAL A 216 -0.41 -8.78 13.94
C VAL A 216 0.85 -8.10 13.38
N PRO A 217 1.63 -7.42 14.23
CA PRO A 217 2.95 -6.90 13.88
C PRO A 217 3.94 -8.05 13.64
N PRO A 218 5.01 -7.89 12.83
CA PRO A 218 5.44 -6.65 12.16
C PRO A 218 4.96 -6.49 10.72
N HIS A 219 4.49 -7.56 10.07
CA HIS A 219 4.19 -7.52 8.63
C HIS A 219 2.77 -7.10 8.31
N HIS A 220 1.91 -6.99 9.32
CA HIS A 220 0.54 -6.54 9.15
C HIS A 220 -0.24 -7.34 8.09
N THR A 221 0.09 -8.62 7.95
CA THR A 221 -0.60 -9.57 7.08
C THR A 221 -1.00 -10.81 7.85
N ILE A 222 -2.12 -11.39 7.47
CA ILE A 222 -2.65 -12.61 8.10
C ILE A 222 -3.18 -13.58 7.07
N ILE A 223 -3.23 -14.86 7.42
CA ILE A 223 -3.93 -15.88 6.62
C ILE A 223 -5.38 -16.00 7.12
N SER A 224 -6.34 -15.67 6.27
CA SER A 224 -7.77 -15.68 6.55
C SER A 224 -8.51 -16.53 5.51
N ASN A 225 -9.17 -17.61 5.95
CA ASN A 225 -9.75 -18.64 5.06
C ASN A 225 -8.76 -19.19 4.01
N GLY A 226 -7.47 -19.23 4.35
CA GLY A 226 -6.41 -19.66 3.43
C GLY A 226 -6.04 -18.62 2.37
N ILE A 227 -6.46 -17.38 2.51
CA ILE A 227 -6.08 -16.24 1.67
C ILE A 227 -5.22 -15.29 2.51
N VAL A 228 -4.15 -14.76 1.92
CA VAL A 228 -3.33 -13.73 2.56
C VAL A 228 -4.03 -12.39 2.43
N SER A 229 -4.29 -11.74 3.55
CA SER A 229 -4.92 -10.42 3.66
C SER A 229 -3.97 -9.45 4.36
N HIS A 230 -4.08 -8.14 4.08
CA HIS A 230 -3.28 -7.09 4.71
C HIS A 230 -4.11 -6.30 5.72
N GLN A 231 -3.46 -5.66 6.68
CA GLN A 231 -4.02 -4.62 7.55
C GLN A 231 -3.78 -3.24 6.88
N CYS A 232 -4.47 -2.16 7.24
CA CYS A 232 -4.53 -0.96 6.38
C CYS A 232 -3.54 0.16 6.71
N ASP A 233 -2.68 0.51 5.74
CA ASP A 233 -1.87 1.74 5.73
C ASP A 233 -2.14 2.49 4.41
N GLY A 234 -2.57 3.76 4.46
CA GLY A 234 -2.78 4.62 3.28
C GLY A 234 -2.24 6.03 3.52
N ASP A 235 -1.38 6.52 2.62
CA ASP A 235 -0.52 7.71 2.82
C ASP A 235 -0.98 8.99 2.08
N GLU A 236 -1.95 8.90 1.17
CA GLU A 236 -2.52 10.05 0.45
C GLU A 236 -3.99 10.25 0.84
N ASP A 237 -4.45 11.49 1.03
CA ASP A 237 -5.81 11.83 1.47
C ASP A 237 -6.47 12.85 0.51
N THR A 238 -7.79 12.75 0.34
CA THR A 238 -8.59 13.76 -0.36
C THR A 238 -9.21 14.75 0.63
N ILE A 239 -9.19 16.04 0.29
CA ILE A 239 -9.83 17.09 1.09
C ILE A 239 -10.84 17.83 0.22
N MET A 240 -12.09 17.87 0.69
CA MET A 240 -13.19 18.58 0.01
C MET A 240 -13.77 19.62 0.94
N LEU A 241 -14.28 20.73 0.41
CA LEU A 241 -15.02 21.71 1.21
C LEU A 241 -16.36 21.13 1.66
N LEU A 242 -16.73 21.31 2.94
CA LEU A 242 -17.94 20.67 3.48
C LEU A 242 -19.21 21.06 2.71
N MET A 243 -19.41 22.35 2.43
CA MET A 243 -20.61 22.80 1.70
C MET A 243 -20.63 22.29 0.24
N ASP A 244 -19.45 22.08 -0.36
CA ASP A 244 -19.36 21.51 -1.71
C ASP A 244 -19.84 20.07 -1.72
N VAL A 245 -19.37 19.26 -0.76
CA VAL A 245 -19.85 17.89 -0.55
C VAL A 245 -21.37 17.89 -0.36
N LEU A 246 -21.91 18.72 0.54
CA LEU A 246 -23.34 18.71 0.84
C LEU A 246 -24.24 19.12 -0.34
N LEU A 247 -23.78 20.03 -1.20
CA LEU A 247 -24.57 20.53 -2.34
C LEU A 247 -24.44 19.65 -3.58
N ASN A 248 -23.23 19.17 -3.86
CA ASN A 248 -22.89 18.56 -5.15
C ASN A 248 -22.79 17.03 -5.08
N PHE A 249 -22.70 16.44 -3.88
CA PHE A 249 -22.73 14.99 -3.74
C PHE A 249 -24.15 14.45 -3.96
N SER A 250 -24.27 13.48 -4.87
CA SER A 250 -25.46 12.66 -4.99
C SER A 250 -25.08 11.21 -5.27
N ARG A 251 -25.70 10.27 -4.55
CA ARG A 251 -25.54 8.83 -4.81
C ARG A 251 -25.92 8.44 -6.24
N LYS A 252 -26.72 9.27 -6.95
CA LYS A 252 -27.10 9.07 -8.35
C LYS A 252 -25.95 9.25 -9.33
N TYR A 253 -24.90 9.98 -8.96
CA TYR A 253 -23.71 10.18 -9.80
C TYR A 253 -22.64 9.11 -9.59
N LEU A 254 -22.80 8.27 -8.56
CA LEU A 254 -21.87 7.18 -8.33
C LEU A 254 -21.98 6.17 -9.48
N PRO A 255 -20.85 5.71 -10.05
CA PRO A 255 -20.87 4.71 -11.10
C PRO A 255 -21.58 3.44 -10.62
N GLU A 256 -22.30 2.83 -11.54
CA GLU A 256 -23.04 1.59 -11.28
C GLU A 256 -22.07 0.41 -11.02
N SER A 257 -20.86 0.49 -11.58
CA SER A 257 -19.77 -0.44 -11.34
C SER A 257 -19.13 -0.25 -9.94
N ARG A 258 -18.78 -1.37 -9.30
CA ARG A 258 -18.52 -1.49 -7.85
C ARG A 258 -17.32 -0.69 -7.31
N GLY A 259 -16.38 -0.26 -8.16
CA GLY A 259 -15.17 0.47 -7.73
C GLY A 259 -15.44 1.91 -7.29
N GLY A 260 -16.17 2.70 -8.09
CA GLY A 260 -16.30 4.14 -7.83
C GLY A 260 -17.38 4.55 -6.82
N LYS A 261 -17.97 3.60 -6.07
CA LYS A 261 -18.79 3.91 -4.88
C LYS A 261 -17.92 4.09 -3.62
N MET A 262 -16.75 3.47 -3.61
CA MET A 262 -15.66 3.77 -2.68
C MET A 262 -14.96 5.03 -3.20
N ASP A 263 -14.34 5.84 -2.34
CA ASP A 263 -13.85 7.22 -2.64
C ASP A 263 -14.94 8.29 -2.68
N ALA A 264 -16.12 8.00 -2.12
CA ALA A 264 -17.20 8.97 -1.95
C ALA A 264 -17.59 9.11 -0.47
N PRO A 265 -17.84 10.33 0.03
CA PRO A 265 -18.22 10.58 1.43
C PRO A 265 -19.69 10.16 1.66
N LEU A 266 -19.94 8.86 1.83
CA LEU A 266 -21.27 8.30 2.09
C LEU A 266 -21.79 8.63 3.49
N VAL A 267 -20.86 8.80 4.43
CA VAL A 267 -21.09 9.25 5.80
C VAL A 267 -19.98 10.23 6.19
N ILE A 268 -20.30 11.16 7.10
CA ILE A 268 -19.37 12.17 7.60
C ILE A 268 -19.34 12.09 9.12
N THR A 269 -18.16 11.86 9.69
CA THR A 269 -17.92 11.87 11.13
C THR A 269 -17.57 13.28 11.60
N THR A 270 -18.34 13.78 12.58
CA THR A 270 -18.24 15.15 13.09
C THR A 270 -17.37 15.26 14.34
N LEU A 271 -17.29 14.19 15.12
CA LEU A 271 -16.54 14.12 16.37
C LEU A 271 -15.48 13.02 16.26
N LEU A 272 -14.25 13.38 16.60
CA LEU A 272 -13.14 12.47 16.58
C LEU A 272 -12.91 11.97 17.99
N ASP A 273 -13.02 10.66 18.20
CA ASP A 273 -12.64 10.01 19.46
C ASP A 273 -11.31 9.25 19.29
N PRO A 274 -10.24 9.67 19.98
CA PRO A 274 -8.93 9.01 19.95
C PRO A 274 -8.96 7.55 20.37
N ARG A 275 -9.96 7.09 21.11
CA ARG A 275 -10.09 5.67 21.51
C ARG A 275 -10.42 4.76 20.33
N GLU A 276 -10.92 5.34 19.25
CA GLU A 276 -11.51 4.60 18.13
C GLU A 276 -10.81 4.80 16.80
N VAL A 277 -9.79 5.64 16.81
CA VAL A 277 -8.89 5.77 15.67
C VAL A 277 -7.88 4.62 15.72
N ASP A 278 -7.16 4.43 14.61
CA ASP A 278 -6.15 3.38 14.50
C ASP A 278 -5.09 3.44 15.63
N ASP A 279 -4.70 2.24 16.10
CA ASP A 279 -3.81 2.03 17.26
C ASP A 279 -2.38 2.51 17.01
N GLU A 280 -2.01 2.79 15.76
CA GLU A 280 -0.74 3.42 15.40
C GLU A 280 -0.58 4.76 16.11
N SER A 281 -1.65 5.57 16.16
CA SER A 281 -1.63 6.86 16.88
C SER A 281 -1.52 6.70 18.40
N HIS A 282 -1.86 5.53 18.95
CA HIS A 282 -1.78 5.25 20.40
C HIS A 282 -0.34 4.98 20.88
N LYS A 283 0.56 4.71 19.93
CA LYS A 283 1.97 4.35 20.17
C LYS A 283 2.91 5.56 20.06
N LEU A 284 2.36 6.77 19.87
CA LEU A 284 3.16 7.99 19.83
C LEU A 284 3.67 8.36 21.22
N ASP A 285 4.96 8.65 21.31
CA ASP A 285 5.60 9.22 22.49
C ASP A 285 5.13 10.66 22.68
N VAL A 286 4.72 10.99 23.90
CA VAL A 286 4.15 12.30 24.27
C VAL A 286 4.91 12.92 25.44
N VAL A 287 6.23 12.80 25.38
CA VAL A 287 7.18 13.32 26.36
C VAL A 287 7.93 14.52 25.80
N GLU A 288 8.21 15.49 26.66
CA GLU A 288 9.04 16.65 26.30
C GLU A 288 10.52 16.27 26.26
N HIS A 289 10.95 15.40 27.17
CA HIS A 289 12.31 14.87 27.20
C HIS A 289 12.25 13.38 27.54
N TYR A 290 13.08 12.57 26.91
CA TYR A 290 13.22 11.17 27.30
C TYR A 290 13.96 11.07 28.65
N PRO A 291 13.56 10.14 29.54
CA PRO A 291 14.24 9.97 30.82
C PRO A 291 15.65 9.41 30.63
N LEU A 292 16.55 9.65 31.59
CA LEU A 292 17.94 9.15 31.54
C LEU A 292 17.99 7.63 31.36
N GLU A 293 17.11 6.91 32.07
CA GLU A 293 16.99 5.45 32.01
C GLU A 293 16.74 4.95 30.57
N PHE A 294 16.00 5.72 29.75
CA PHE A 294 15.78 5.38 28.35
C PHE A 294 17.10 5.30 27.58
N TYR A 295 17.95 6.33 27.69
CA TYR A 295 19.23 6.40 27.00
C TYR A 295 20.18 5.28 27.46
N GLU A 296 20.31 5.07 28.77
CA GLU A 296 21.20 4.04 29.34
C GLU A 296 20.81 2.63 28.89
N LYS A 297 19.51 2.33 28.91
CA LYS A 297 18.98 1.02 28.52
C LYS A 297 19.04 0.75 27.02
N THR A 298 19.15 1.79 26.19
CA THR A 298 19.39 1.57 24.75
C THR A 298 20.76 0.93 24.48
N TRP A 299 21.78 1.19 25.33
CA TRP A 299 23.09 0.53 25.20
C TRP A 299 23.04 -0.96 25.54
N GLU A 300 22.10 -1.37 26.39
CA GLU A 300 21.83 -2.77 26.71
C GLU A 300 20.93 -3.46 25.66
N SER A 301 20.51 -2.74 24.61
CA SER A 301 19.55 -3.23 23.61
C SER A 301 18.23 -3.70 24.24
N ALA A 302 17.77 -2.99 25.29
CA ALA A 302 16.50 -3.30 25.94
C ALA A 302 15.33 -3.24 24.95
N SER A 303 14.39 -4.19 25.07
CA SER A 303 13.17 -4.21 24.27
C SER A 303 12.33 -2.96 24.53
N PRO A 304 11.69 -2.34 23.51
CA PRO A 304 10.79 -1.20 23.69
C PRO A 304 9.69 -1.41 24.74
N SER A 305 9.23 -2.66 24.91
CA SER A 305 8.23 -3.02 25.91
C SER A 305 8.65 -2.71 27.35
N TYR A 306 9.95 -2.69 27.62
CA TYR A 306 10.50 -2.33 28.94
C TYR A 306 10.09 -0.92 29.34
N PHE A 307 10.18 0.05 28.43
CA PHE A 307 9.91 1.46 28.71
C PHE A 307 8.43 1.80 28.86
N ILE A 308 7.55 0.88 28.44
CA ILE A 308 6.09 1.04 28.53
C ILE A 308 5.57 0.40 29.83
N ASP A 309 5.97 -0.85 30.09
CA ASP A 309 5.35 -1.68 31.13
C ASP A 309 6.28 -1.98 32.34
N GLY A 310 7.62 -1.89 32.18
CA GLY A 310 8.59 -2.47 33.13
C GLY A 310 9.68 -1.55 33.71
N GLY A 311 9.89 -0.35 33.17
CA GLY A 311 10.88 0.62 33.66
C GLY A 311 10.42 1.40 34.89
N LYS A 312 11.37 2.02 35.61
CA LYS A 312 11.05 2.94 36.73
C LYS A 312 10.53 4.26 36.18
N ASP A 313 11.18 4.79 35.15
CA ASP A 313 10.78 5.99 34.42
C ASP A 313 10.17 5.61 33.07
N LYS A 314 8.84 5.50 33.06
CA LYS A 314 8.09 5.10 31.85
C LYS A 314 8.09 6.20 30.81
N VAL A 315 8.31 5.82 29.55
CA VAL A 315 8.08 6.73 28.42
C VAL A 315 6.57 6.80 28.20
N ARG A 316 6.03 8.00 28.38
CA ARG A 316 4.59 8.23 28.26
C ARG A 316 4.19 8.21 26.78
N ILE A 317 3.22 7.35 26.46
CA ILE A 317 2.63 7.24 25.13
C ILE A 317 1.15 7.66 25.16
N VAL A 318 0.59 7.96 24.00
CA VAL A 318 -0.83 8.32 23.84
C VAL A 318 -1.77 7.32 24.53
N SER A 319 -1.50 6.01 24.45
CA SER A 319 -2.34 4.99 25.08
C SER A 319 -2.53 5.20 26.60
N ASN A 320 -1.56 5.82 27.28
CA ASN A 320 -1.66 6.14 28.71
C ASN A 320 -2.65 7.29 29.00
N LEU A 321 -3.01 8.09 28.00
CA LEU A 321 -3.88 9.26 28.11
C LEU A 321 -5.32 8.99 27.65
N LEU A 322 -5.59 7.85 27.01
CA LEU A 322 -6.88 7.53 26.39
C LEU A 322 -8.09 7.64 27.33
N GLU A 323 -7.95 7.19 28.58
CA GLU A 323 -9.03 7.19 29.57
C GLU A 323 -9.15 8.50 30.36
N SER A 324 -8.11 9.33 30.35
CA SER A 324 -8.03 10.51 31.20
C SER A 324 -8.21 11.78 30.40
N ASN A 325 -7.32 12.05 29.45
CA ASN A 325 -7.34 13.27 28.66
C ASN A 325 -6.59 13.07 27.33
N PRO A 326 -7.22 12.41 26.34
CA PRO A 326 -6.54 12.04 25.11
C PRO A 326 -6.23 13.21 24.17
N TYR A 327 -6.78 14.40 24.42
CA TYR A 327 -6.67 15.57 23.54
C TYR A 327 -5.65 16.61 24.00
N SER A 328 -5.04 16.44 25.18
CA SER A 328 -4.09 17.42 25.72
C SER A 328 -2.90 16.74 26.38
N ASN A 329 -1.89 17.54 26.73
CA ASN A 329 -0.60 17.06 27.23
C ASN A 329 0.13 16.14 26.24
N LEU A 330 -0.11 16.33 24.95
CA LEU A 330 0.61 15.70 23.85
C LEU A 330 1.86 16.51 23.56
N TRP A 331 2.95 16.21 24.27
CA TRP A 331 4.23 16.92 24.10
C TRP A 331 5.04 16.34 22.95
N PHE A 332 6.05 17.12 22.53
CA PHE A 332 7.05 16.74 21.54
C PHE A 332 8.44 17.03 22.11
N SER A 333 9.46 16.31 21.64
CA SER A 333 10.81 16.41 22.18
C SER A 333 11.74 17.38 21.45
N HIS A 334 11.41 17.73 20.20
CA HIS A 334 12.25 18.58 19.36
C HIS A 334 11.40 19.65 18.69
N ASP A 335 11.77 20.91 18.89
CA ASP A 335 11.19 22.03 18.15
C ASP A 335 11.89 22.15 16.78
N ASN A 336 11.08 22.37 15.74
CA ASN A 336 11.53 22.48 14.36
C ASN A 336 11.36 23.89 13.78
N GLY A 337 10.80 24.84 14.55
CA GLY A 337 10.52 26.20 14.07
C GLY A 337 9.53 26.23 12.90
N ASP A 338 10.04 26.48 11.69
CA ASP A 338 9.22 26.45 10.46
C ASP A 338 9.00 25.01 9.97
N ILE A 339 7.80 24.49 10.21
CA ILE A 339 7.38 23.16 9.76
C ILE A 339 7.46 22.96 8.25
N THR A 340 7.48 24.05 7.46
CA THR A 340 7.58 24.01 5.99
C THR A 340 8.93 23.49 5.53
N GLY A 341 10.00 23.84 6.26
CA GLY A 341 11.37 23.63 5.83
C GLY A 341 11.78 24.45 4.58
N PRO A 342 13.07 24.40 4.21
CA PRO A 342 13.62 25.17 3.09
C PRO A 342 13.32 24.58 1.70
N VAL A 343 12.96 23.29 1.63
CA VAL A 343 12.74 22.55 0.38
C VAL A 343 11.28 22.13 0.30
N THR A 344 10.49 22.82 -0.54
CA THR A 344 9.05 22.55 -0.70
C THR A 344 8.72 21.57 -1.82
N LYS A 345 9.69 21.29 -2.70
CA LYS A 345 9.52 20.43 -3.86
C LYS A 345 10.75 19.56 -4.06
N THR A 346 10.51 18.29 -4.38
CA THR A 346 11.61 17.36 -4.63
C THR A 346 12.20 17.61 -6.02
N ASN A 347 13.53 17.59 -6.13
CA ASN A 347 14.24 17.69 -7.42
C ASN A 347 13.79 16.60 -8.41
N TYR A 348 13.33 15.44 -7.90
CA TYR A 348 12.81 14.35 -8.72
C TYR A 348 11.66 14.76 -9.64
N VAL A 349 10.80 15.70 -9.21
CA VAL A 349 9.68 16.21 -10.01
C VAL A 349 10.15 17.21 -11.07
N GLU A 350 11.29 17.88 -10.85
CA GLU A 350 11.83 18.87 -11.78
C GLU A 350 12.64 18.25 -12.92
N LEU A 351 13.33 17.13 -12.63
CA LEU A 351 14.07 16.37 -13.63
C LEU A 351 13.09 15.71 -14.62
N LYS A 352 13.29 15.95 -15.92
CA LYS A 352 12.35 15.53 -16.96
C LYS A 352 12.68 14.13 -17.47
N THR A 353 13.96 13.85 -17.68
CA THR A 353 14.37 12.59 -18.30
C THR A 353 14.78 11.55 -17.27
N MET A 354 14.65 10.27 -17.62
CA MET A 354 15.13 9.20 -16.72
C MET A 354 16.66 9.22 -16.59
N ALA A 355 17.37 9.60 -17.65
CA ALA A 355 18.83 9.76 -17.62
C ALA A 355 19.25 10.78 -16.55
N GLU A 356 18.65 11.98 -16.58
CA GLU A 356 18.87 13.01 -15.57
C GLU A 356 18.56 12.52 -14.15
N LYS A 357 17.48 11.75 -13.98
CA LYS A 357 17.08 11.19 -12.68
C LYS A 357 18.09 10.19 -12.14
N VAL A 358 18.56 9.26 -12.98
CA VAL A 358 19.59 8.29 -12.58
C VAL A 358 20.91 8.98 -12.28
N GLU A 359 21.31 9.93 -13.12
CA GLU A 359 22.54 10.69 -12.90
C GLU A 359 22.47 11.49 -11.59
N ALA A 360 21.35 12.17 -11.33
CA ALA A 360 21.15 12.90 -10.08
C ALA A 360 21.15 11.97 -8.86
N GLN A 361 20.53 10.79 -8.95
CA GLN A 361 20.56 9.77 -7.90
C GLN A 361 21.98 9.29 -7.61
N LEU A 362 22.75 8.96 -8.65
CA LEU A 362 24.12 8.46 -8.50
C LEU A 362 25.08 9.54 -8.02
N ARG A 363 24.90 10.81 -8.45
CA ARG A 363 25.65 11.96 -7.93
C ARG A 363 25.44 12.17 -6.43
N VAL A 364 24.27 11.80 -5.89
CA VAL A 364 24.06 11.77 -4.44
C VAL A 364 24.85 10.62 -3.82
N GLY A 365 24.81 9.42 -4.43
CA GLY A 365 25.61 8.27 -4.01
C GLY A 365 27.10 8.61 -3.89
N GLU A 366 27.68 9.20 -4.94
CA GLU A 366 29.10 9.63 -4.99
C GLU A 366 29.50 10.60 -3.88
N LYS A 367 28.54 11.35 -3.32
CA LYS A 367 28.79 12.33 -2.25
C LYS A 367 28.62 11.74 -0.84
N VAL A 368 27.92 10.62 -0.71
CA VAL A 368 27.47 10.09 0.58
C VAL A 368 28.32 8.88 0.95
N ARG A 369 29.15 9.02 1.99
CA ARG A 369 30.05 7.97 2.48
C ARG A 369 29.37 6.63 2.81
N ALA A 370 28.09 6.66 3.18
CA ALA A 370 27.33 5.48 3.56
C ALA A 370 26.76 4.68 2.36
N ILE A 371 26.94 5.17 1.13
CA ILE A 371 26.37 4.57 -0.07
C ILE A 371 27.51 4.06 -0.96
N ASP A 372 27.43 2.80 -1.38
CA ASP A 372 28.27 2.25 -2.45
C ASP A 372 27.60 2.53 -3.81
N GLU A 373 28.17 3.46 -4.57
CA GLU A 373 27.67 3.86 -5.87
C GLU A 373 27.70 2.73 -6.92
N ARG A 374 28.64 1.78 -6.80
CA ARG A 374 28.74 0.63 -7.72
C ARG A 374 27.57 -0.31 -7.48
N GLU A 375 27.24 -0.59 -6.22
CA GLU A 375 26.09 -1.41 -5.86
C GLU A 375 24.77 -0.77 -6.32
N VAL A 376 24.61 0.55 -6.11
CA VAL A 376 23.43 1.28 -6.57
C VAL A 376 23.28 1.20 -8.10
N ALA A 377 24.36 1.44 -8.85
CA ALA A 377 24.33 1.33 -10.31
C ALA A 377 23.97 -0.09 -10.78
N GLN A 378 24.55 -1.12 -10.14
CA GLN A 378 24.23 -2.52 -10.42
C GLN A 378 22.77 -2.87 -10.13
N LEU A 379 22.20 -2.36 -9.03
CA LEU A 379 20.80 -2.57 -8.65
C LEU A 379 19.83 -1.91 -9.63
N ILE A 380 20.13 -0.68 -10.09
CA ILE A 380 19.33 0.03 -11.09
C ILE A 380 19.27 -0.79 -12.39
N ILE A 381 20.43 -1.25 -12.88
CA ILE A 381 20.51 -2.00 -14.13
C ILE A 381 19.76 -3.34 -14.02
N ASN A 382 19.99 -4.12 -12.95
CA ASN A 382 19.40 -5.45 -12.82
C ASN A 382 17.90 -5.43 -12.50
N SER A 383 17.48 -4.58 -11.57
CA SER A 383 16.11 -4.61 -11.03
C SER A 383 15.12 -3.84 -11.90
N HIS A 384 15.57 -2.76 -12.53
CA HIS A 384 14.71 -1.89 -13.33
C HIS A 384 14.97 -2.04 -14.83
N PHE A 385 16.19 -1.75 -15.29
CA PHE A 385 16.45 -1.58 -16.73
C PHE A 385 16.41 -2.88 -17.51
N LEU A 386 17.20 -3.89 -17.11
CA LEU A 386 17.19 -5.19 -17.78
C LEU A 386 15.81 -5.83 -17.74
N ARG A 387 15.11 -5.75 -16.60
CA ARG A 387 13.76 -6.29 -16.46
C ARG A 387 12.78 -5.63 -17.43
N ASP A 388 12.83 -4.31 -17.57
CA ASP A 388 11.97 -3.57 -18.50
C ASP A 388 12.32 -3.88 -19.95
N THR A 389 13.60 -3.83 -20.32
CA THR A 389 14.05 -4.08 -21.70
C THR A 389 13.70 -5.50 -22.18
N TYR A 390 13.97 -6.54 -21.37
CA TYR A 390 13.57 -7.91 -21.71
C TYR A 390 12.05 -8.08 -21.74
N GLY A 391 11.32 -7.41 -20.84
CA GLY A 391 9.86 -7.38 -20.83
C GLY A 391 9.29 -6.81 -22.13
N ASN A 392 9.80 -5.65 -22.55
CA ASN A 392 9.40 -4.98 -23.78
C ASN A 392 9.81 -5.76 -25.03
N LEU A 393 11.00 -6.36 -25.05
CA LEU A 393 11.45 -7.22 -26.16
C LEU A 393 10.53 -8.44 -26.36
N ARG A 394 10.16 -9.10 -25.25
CA ARG A 394 9.22 -10.23 -25.28
C ARG A 394 7.81 -9.80 -25.67
N ALA A 395 7.37 -8.62 -25.22
CA ALA A 395 6.09 -8.06 -25.59
C ALA A 395 6.06 -7.71 -27.09
N PHE A 396 7.12 -7.11 -27.62
CA PHE A 396 7.26 -6.71 -29.02
C PHE A 396 7.12 -7.88 -29.98
N SER A 397 7.78 -9.01 -29.69
CA SER A 397 7.69 -10.23 -30.53
C SER A 397 6.30 -10.89 -30.52
N ARG A 398 5.47 -10.60 -29.51
CA ARG A 398 4.14 -11.23 -29.32
C ARG A 398 2.98 -10.25 -29.48
N GLN A 399 3.26 -9.01 -29.88
CA GLN A 399 2.29 -7.94 -29.80
C GLN A 399 1.16 -8.07 -30.82
N THR A 400 0.10 -7.31 -30.57
CA THR A 400 -1.03 -7.13 -31.48
C THR A 400 -0.93 -5.77 -32.15
N VAL A 401 -1.65 -5.57 -33.25
CA VAL A 401 -1.73 -4.25 -33.91
C VAL A 401 -3.08 -3.60 -33.64
N ARG A 402 -3.07 -2.32 -33.30
CA ARG A 402 -4.29 -1.55 -33.04
C ARG A 402 -4.54 -0.55 -34.17
N CYS A 403 -5.79 -0.45 -34.60
CA CYS A 403 -6.19 0.63 -35.50
C CYS A 403 -6.38 1.95 -34.76
N VAL A 404 -5.79 3.04 -35.27
CA VAL A 404 -5.92 4.38 -34.67
C VAL A 404 -7.34 4.92 -34.77
N LYS A 405 -8.05 4.63 -35.87
CA LYS A 405 -9.36 5.22 -36.16
C LYS A 405 -10.51 4.54 -35.41
N CYS A 406 -10.50 3.22 -35.31
CA CYS A 406 -11.62 2.45 -34.74
C CYS A 406 -11.25 1.59 -33.51
N ASN A 407 -10.00 1.70 -33.04
CA ASN A 407 -9.47 0.96 -31.89
C ASN A 407 -9.59 -0.57 -31.96
N THR A 408 -9.90 -1.12 -33.14
CA THR A 408 -9.95 -2.56 -33.35
C THR A 408 -8.54 -3.14 -33.24
N ILE A 409 -8.42 -4.19 -32.43
CA ILE A 409 -7.18 -4.91 -32.18
C ILE A 409 -7.15 -6.13 -33.10
N HIS A 410 -6.09 -6.26 -33.88
CA HIS A 410 -5.84 -7.42 -34.72
C HIS A 410 -4.67 -8.22 -34.16
N ARG A 411 -4.88 -9.54 -33.98
CA ARG A 411 -3.84 -10.45 -33.50
C ARG A 411 -2.62 -10.50 -34.43
N ARG A 412 -2.82 -10.31 -35.73
CA ARG A 412 -1.77 -10.26 -36.76
C ARG A 412 -2.00 -9.07 -37.68
N PRO A 413 -0.95 -8.45 -38.23
CA PRO A 413 -1.09 -7.44 -39.28
C PRO A 413 -1.84 -8.02 -40.49
N PRO A 414 -2.96 -7.42 -40.91
CA PRO A 414 -3.61 -7.78 -42.17
C PRO A 414 -2.65 -7.55 -43.35
N LEU A 415 -2.63 -8.45 -44.33
CA LEU A 415 -1.74 -8.37 -45.49
C LEU A 415 -1.93 -7.08 -46.32
N ARG A 416 -3.13 -6.48 -46.28
CA ARG A 416 -3.40 -5.18 -46.93
C ARG A 416 -2.71 -3.99 -46.23
N GLY A 417 -2.11 -4.19 -45.06
CA GLY A 417 -1.47 -3.14 -44.25
C GLY A 417 -2.43 -2.12 -43.63
N LYS A 418 -3.75 -2.30 -43.79
CA LYS A 418 -4.81 -1.42 -43.30
C LYS A 418 -5.81 -2.19 -42.45
N CYS A 419 -6.51 -1.49 -41.56
CA CYS A 419 -7.56 -2.08 -40.74
C CYS A 419 -8.67 -2.67 -41.62
N ILE A 420 -9.05 -3.92 -41.35
CA ILE A 420 -10.09 -4.65 -42.10
C ILE A 420 -11.47 -3.97 -41.92
N LYS A 421 -11.71 -3.32 -40.78
CA LYS A 421 -13.02 -2.73 -40.43
C LYS A 421 -13.23 -1.33 -41.00
N CYS A 422 -12.20 -0.48 -40.97
CA CYS A 422 -12.37 0.96 -41.30
C CYS A 422 -11.32 1.51 -42.28
N GLY A 423 -10.38 0.68 -42.78
CA GLY A 423 -9.30 1.11 -43.67
C GLY A 423 -8.24 2.00 -43.02
N GLY A 424 -8.31 2.27 -41.71
CA GLY A 424 -7.37 3.12 -40.99
C GLY A 424 -5.98 2.51 -40.81
N ARG A 425 -5.01 3.37 -40.47
CA ARG A 425 -3.61 2.98 -40.17
C ARG A 425 -3.54 2.10 -38.92
N LEU A 426 -2.64 1.12 -38.97
CA LEU A 426 -2.33 0.22 -37.87
C LEU A 426 -1.04 0.66 -37.19
N LEU A 427 -1.02 0.59 -35.86
CA LEU A 427 0.17 0.86 -35.04
C LEU A 427 0.50 -0.36 -34.19
N LEU A 428 1.80 -0.53 -33.95
CA LEU A 428 2.33 -1.45 -32.94
C LEU A 428 2.06 -0.87 -31.56
N THR A 429 1.72 -1.72 -30.60
CA THR A 429 1.52 -1.33 -29.20
C THR A 429 2.83 -1.09 -28.46
N VAL A 430 3.90 -1.76 -28.86
CA VAL A 430 5.25 -1.61 -28.34
C VAL A 430 6.16 -1.19 -29.50
N THR A 431 6.88 -0.09 -29.33
CA THR A 431 7.76 0.47 -30.36
C THR A 431 9.22 0.13 -30.10
N GLU A 432 10.06 0.16 -31.12
CA GLU A 432 11.51 -0.05 -30.98
C GLU A 432 12.14 0.91 -29.95
N GLY A 433 11.76 2.19 -29.98
CA GLY A 433 12.26 3.19 -29.04
C GLY A 433 11.95 2.86 -27.58
N SER A 434 10.85 2.16 -27.29
CA SER A 434 10.55 1.72 -25.92
C SER A 434 11.50 0.64 -25.40
N ILE A 435 12.08 -0.16 -26.29
CA ILE A 435 13.05 -1.22 -25.95
C ILE A 435 14.45 -0.62 -25.79
N LYS A 436 14.85 0.28 -26.69
CA LYS A 436 16.19 0.91 -26.66
C LYS A 436 16.36 1.96 -25.55
N LYS A 437 15.26 2.45 -24.98
CA LYS A 437 15.21 3.59 -24.05
C LYS A 437 16.30 3.62 -22.96
N TYR A 438 16.66 2.47 -22.39
CA TYR A 438 17.60 2.38 -21.26
C TYR A 438 18.92 1.70 -21.59
N LEU A 439 19.09 1.19 -22.82
CA LEU A 439 20.25 0.39 -23.16
C LEU A 439 21.54 1.21 -23.08
N ASP A 440 21.57 2.37 -23.75
CA ASP A 440 22.75 3.24 -23.80
C ASP A 440 23.12 3.77 -22.40
N ILE A 441 22.11 4.14 -21.61
CA ILE A 441 22.28 4.57 -20.22
C ILE A 441 22.90 3.42 -19.41
N SER A 442 22.41 2.20 -19.55
CA SER A 442 22.90 1.03 -18.82
C SER A 442 24.36 0.71 -19.17
N MET A 443 24.73 0.80 -20.45
CA MET A 443 26.10 0.56 -20.91
C MET A 443 27.05 1.63 -20.38
N ASN A 444 26.67 2.91 -20.46
CA ASN A 444 27.47 4.02 -19.92
C ASN A 444 27.68 3.89 -18.42
N LEU A 445 26.65 3.48 -17.66
CA LEU A 445 26.77 3.24 -16.22
C LEU A 445 27.66 2.06 -15.90
N ALA A 446 27.56 0.98 -16.67
CA ALA A 446 28.37 -0.22 -16.46
C ALA A 446 29.86 0.05 -16.66
N GLU A 447 30.23 0.90 -17.61
CA GLU A 447 31.61 1.33 -17.80
C GLU A 447 32.04 2.38 -16.77
N LYS A 448 31.24 3.42 -16.52
CA LYS A 448 31.58 4.51 -15.59
C LYS A 448 31.89 4.00 -14.17
N TYR A 449 31.10 3.06 -13.65
CA TYR A 449 31.26 2.53 -12.29
C TYR A 449 32.03 1.21 -12.24
N ASP A 450 32.63 0.80 -13.36
CA ASP A 450 33.38 -0.45 -13.50
C ASP A 450 32.64 -1.66 -12.91
N LEU A 451 31.44 -1.92 -13.44
CA LEU A 451 30.59 -3.01 -12.98
C LEU A 451 31.11 -4.39 -13.44
N PRO A 452 30.69 -5.50 -12.81
CA PRO A 452 31.20 -6.83 -13.13
C PRO A 452 31.08 -7.19 -14.61
N ASP A 453 32.10 -7.87 -15.15
CA ASP A 453 32.18 -8.25 -16.57
C ASP A 453 30.95 -9.01 -17.06
N TYR A 454 30.36 -9.86 -16.21
CA TYR A 454 29.13 -10.57 -16.52
C TYR A 454 28.00 -9.59 -16.91
N LEU A 455 27.85 -8.48 -16.19
CA LEU A 455 26.82 -7.49 -16.47
C LEU A 455 27.12 -6.72 -17.76
N LYS A 456 28.39 -6.31 -17.96
CA LYS A 456 28.85 -5.66 -19.20
C LYS A 456 28.60 -6.56 -20.42
N GLN A 457 28.94 -7.85 -20.34
CA GLN A 457 28.70 -8.84 -21.39
C GLN A 457 27.21 -9.04 -21.65
N ARG A 458 26.39 -9.12 -20.60
CA ARG A 458 24.94 -9.28 -20.71
C ARG A 458 24.29 -8.10 -21.42
N LEU A 459 24.73 -6.87 -21.14
CA LEU A 459 24.27 -5.67 -21.84
C LEU A 459 24.68 -5.68 -23.33
N LYS A 460 25.93 -6.07 -23.63
CA LYS A 460 26.41 -6.22 -25.01
C LYS A 460 25.65 -7.29 -25.79
N LEU A 461 25.29 -8.41 -25.14
CA LEU A 461 24.43 -9.43 -25.75
C LEU A 461 23.04 -8.88 -26.05
N LEU A 462 22.44 -8.15 -25.10
CA LEU A 462 21.13 -7.54 -25.27
C LEU A 462 21.13 -6.50 -26.41
N GLU A 463 22.19 -5.71 -26.53
CA GLU A 463 22.39 -4.79 -27.65
C GLU A 463 22.43 -5.51 -28.98
N LYS A 464 23.19 -6.61 -29.09
CA LYS A 464 23.25 -7.44 -30.30
C LYS A 464 21.90 -8.06 -30.64
N ASP A 465 21.17 -8.56 -29.64
CA ASP A 465 19.84 -9.14 -29.83
C ASP A 465 18.84 -8.10 -30.38
N ILE A 466 18.87 -6.88 -29.80
CA ILE A 466 18.05 -5.76 -30.28
C ILE A 466 18.48 -5.36 -31.69
N GLY A 467 19.79 -5.23 -31.95
CA GLY A 467 20.34 -4.95 -33.27
C GLY A 467 19.79 -5.93 -34.31
N SER A 468 20.01 -7.23 -34.11
CA SER A 468 19.56 -8.32 -34.98
C SER A 468 18.06 -8.29 -35.29
N LEU A 469 17.22 -7.91 -34.32
CA LEU A 469 15.76 -7.84 -34.50
C LEU A 469 15.30 -6.65 -35.35
N PHE A 470 16.04 -5.54 -35.36
CA PHE A 470 15.61 -4.27 -35.97
C PHE A 470 16.45 -3.85 -37.18
N THR A 471 17.68 -4.33 -37.34
CA THR A 471 18.47 -4.06 -38.55
C THR A 471 17.88 -4.80 -39.73
N ASN A 472 17.36 -4.04 -40.68
CA ASN A 472 17.02 -4.52 -42.01
C ASN A 472 18.17 -4.12 -42.94
N ASP A 473 18.93 -5.08 -43.45
CA ASP A 473 20.14 -4.83 -44.27
C ASP A 473 19.86 -4.03 -45.55
N LEU A 474 18.58 -3.94 -45.96
CA LEU A 474 18.12 -3.19 -47.13
C LEU A 474 17.95 -1.67 -46.90
N SER A 475 18.04 -1.18 -45.65
CA SER A 475 17.77 0.22 -45.31
C SER A 475 18.76 0.80 -44.30
N LYS A 476 20.06 0.55 -44.50
CA LYS A 476 21.12 1.08 -43.62
C LYS A 476 21.51 2.49 -44.05
N GLN A 477 21.21 3.50 -43.22
CA GLN A 477 21.78 4.83 -43.36
C GLN A 477 23.20 4.78 -42.77
N ILE A 478 24.21 4.93 -43.62
CA ILE A 478 25.63 4.88 -43.22
C ILE A 478 26.08 6.32 -42.92
N SER A 479 26.78 6.54 -41.81
CA SER A 479 27.34 7.86 -41.51
C SER A 479 28.55 8.13 -42.41
N LEU A 480 28.77 9.38 -42.80
CA LEU A 480 29.93 9.72 -43.66
C LEU A 480 31.27 9.36 -42.99
N SER A 481 31.31 9.40 -41.66
CA SER A 481 32.46 9.01 -40.83
C SER A 481 32.76 7.51 -40.83
N ASP A 482 31.81 6.65 -41.20
CA ASP A 482 32.08 5.21 -41.34
C ASP A 482 32.73 4.86 -42.69
N PHE A 483 32.80 5.84 -43.61
CA PHE A 483 33.42 5.72 -44.94
C PHE A 483 34.83 6.30 -45.02
N MET A 484 35.19 7.18 -44.08
CA MET A 484 36.53 7.77 -43.93
C MET A 484 37.36 6.93 -42.98
#